data_AF-A0A7V0TP14-F1
#
_entry.id   AF-A0A7V0TP14-F1
#
_cell.length_a   1.000
_cell.length_b   1.000
_cell.length_c   1.000
_cell.angle_alpha   90.00
_cell.angle_beta   90.00
_cell.angle_gamma   90.00
#
_symmetry.space_group_name_H-M   'P 1'
#
loop_
_entity.id
_entity.type
_entity.pdbx_description
1 polymer ?
#
loop_
_entity_poly.entity_id
_entity_poly.type
_entity_poly.pdbx_seq_one_letter_code
_entity_poly.pdbx_strand_id
1 'polypeptide(L)'
;MKRNKYSEATDMISRRNVFRKMKWIILAFLGYAGYRTSHRTMSTEKATQYRITGHLAEGISFYGPVILQKNGSHIRFFSSSCTHLGCQITEENNRKLVCPCHGSEFSTDGEILKGPAGKPLRELTFSYHREKDEYIVHLSS
;
A
#
# COMPACT_ATOMS: atom_id res chain seq x y z
N MET A 1 38.94 26.09 -62.30
CA MET A 1 38.37 24.82 -61.81
C MET A 1 38.52 24.77 -60.29
N LYS A 2 37.49 25.15 -59.52
CA LYS A 2 37.54 25.18 -58.04
C LYS A 2 37.11 23.82 -57.50
N ARG A 3 38.04 23.08 -56.88
CA ARG A 3 37.73 21.84 -56.14
C ARG A 3 36.93 22.18 -54.89
N ASN A 4 35.87 21.41 -54.67
CA ASN A 4 34.88 21.61 -53.61
C ASN A 4 35.43 21.10 -52.26
N LYS A 5 35.37 21.92 -51.21
CA LYS A 5 36.01 21.71 -49.89
C LYS A 5 35.21 20.78 -48.95
N TYR A 6 34.24 20.02 -49.49
CA TYR A 6 33.24 19.30 -48.69
C TYR A 6 33.39 17.78 -48.67
N SER A 7 34.41 17.19 -49.31
CA SER A 7 34.57 15.72 -49.36
C SER A 7 35.49 15.11 -48.30
N GLU A 8 36.04 15.91 -47.38
CA GLU A 8 37.03 15.44 -46.38
C GLU A 8 36.46 15.26 -44.97
N ALA A 9 35.19 15.60 -44.73
CA ALA A 9 34.61 15.57 -43.38
C ALA A 9 33.64 14.40 -43.13
N THR A 10 33.66 13.36 -43.97
CA THR A 10 32.72 12.22 -43.86
C THR A 10 33.39 10.87 -43.58
N ASP A 11 34.64 10.86 -43.15
CA ASP A 11 35.25 9.69 -42.54
C ASP A 11 35.95 10.23 -41.29
N MET A 12 35.63 9.84 -40.06
CA MET A 12 36.04 8.56 -39.52
C MET A 12 35.30 8.32 -38.19
N ILE A 13 33.98 8.19 -38.21
CA ILE A 13 33.34 7.45 -37.11
C ILE A 13 33.48 5.97 -37.46
N SER A 14 34.65 5.40 -37.12
CA SER A 14 34.96 3.98 -37.36
C SER A 14 33.77 3.10 -37.00
N ARG A 15 33.35 2.22 -37.91
CA ARG A 15 32.24 1.27 -37.70
C ARG A 15 32.38 0.54 -36.36
N ARG A 16 33.61 0.22 -35.95
CA ARG A 16 33.94 -0.41 -34.66
C ARG A 16 33.53 0.46 -33.46
N ASN A 17 33.69 1.78 -33.55
CA ASN A 17 33.26 2.74 -32.53
C ASN A 17 31.74 2.96 -32.51
N VAL A 18 31.07 2.89 -33.67
CA VAL A 18 29.60 2.93 -33.76
C VAL A 18 28.99 1.72 -33.06
N PHE A 19 29.45 0.50 -33.40
CA PHE A 19 28.97 -0.72 -32.75
C PHE A 19 29.30 -0.75 -31.25
N ARG A 20 30.46 -0.21 -30.85
CA ARG A 20 30.85 -0.10 -29.45
C ARG A 20 29.93 0.86 -28.68
N LYS A 21 29.60 2.02 -29.23
CA LYS A 21 28.64 2.97 -28.61
C LYS A 21 27.21 2.43 -28.59
N MET A 22 26.78 1.78 -29.68
CA MET A 22 25.46 1.15 -29.78
C MET A 22 25.24 0.09 -28.69
N LYS A 23 26.25 -0.74 -28.43
CA LYS A 23 26.20 -1.75 -27.34
C LYS A 23 26.02 -1.11 -25.97
N TRP A 24 26.70 0.00 -25.69
CA TRP A 24 26.54 0.73 -24.42
C TRP A 24 25.17 1.40 -24.30
N ILE A 25 24.61 1.92 -25.40
CA ILE A 25 23.24 2.46 -25.42
C ILE A 25 22.20 1.36 -25.16
N ILE A 26 22.35 0.19 -25.81
CA ILE A 26 21.46 -0.95 -25.61
C ILE A 26 21.59 -1.49 -24.18
N LEU A 27 22.80 -1.63 -23.64
CA LEU A 27 23.02 -2.05 -22.25
C LEU A 27 22.46 -1.04 -21.24
N ALA A 28 22.60 0.26 -21.49
CA ALA A 28 22.01 1.30 -20.66
C ALA A 28 20.47 1.26 -20.72
N PHE A 29 19.89 1.03 -21.90
CA PHE A 29 18.43 0.93 -22.06
C PHE A 29 17.87 -0.34 -21.40
N LEU A 30 18.50 -1.50 -21.62
CA LEU A 30 18.12 -2.76 -20.97
C LEU A 30 18.33 -2.69 -19.45
N GLY A 31 19.44 -2.09 -19.02
CA GLY A 31 19.73 -1.83 -17.61
C GLY A 31 18.70 -0.89 -16.98
N TYR A 32 18.32 0.21 -17.66
CA TYR A 32 17.30 1.14 -17.19
C TYR A 32 15.89 0.52 -17.15
N ALA A 33 15.51 -0.25 -18.17
CA ALA A 33 14.25 -0.98 -18.21
C ALA A 33 14.18 -2.06 -17.10
N GLY A 34 15.27 -2.80 -16.89
CA GLY A 34 15.41 -3.77 -15.80
C GLY A 34 15.39 -3.08 -14.42
N TYR A 35 16.09 -1.97 -14.28
CA TYR A 35 16.12 -1.15 -13.07
C TYR A 35 14.73 -0.64 -12.70
N ARG A 36 13.98 -0.09 -13.67
CA ARG A 36 12.62 0.41 -13.42
C ARG A 36 11.59 -0.69 -13.14
N THR A 37 11.86 -1.92 -13.61
CA THR A 37 11.04 -3.10 -13.29
C THR A 37 11.37 -3.63 -11.89
N SER A 38 12.66 -3.71 -11.54
CA SER A 38 13.15 -4.16 -10.22
C SER A 38 12.70 -3.24 -9.07
N HIS A 39 12.73 -1.93 -9.28
CA HIS A 39 12.25 -0.99 -8.26
C HIS A 39 10.74 -0.98 -8.04
N ARG A 40 9.94 -1.63 -8.90
CA ARG A 40 8.50 -1.79 -8.67
C ARG A 40 8.16 -3.01 -7.82
N THR A 41 8.96 -4.07 -7.86
CA THR A 41 8.68 -5.30 -7.13
C THR A 41 9.02 -5.21 -5.64
N MET A 42 9.87 -4.27 -5.20
CA MET A 42 10.26 -4.12 -3.79
C MET A 42 9.26 -3.33 -2.91
N SER A 43 8.29 -2.62 -3.50
CA SER A 43 7.35 -1.75 -2.77
C SER A 43 6.02 -2.43 -2.40
N THR A 44 5.87 -3.74 -2.63
CA THR A 44 4.58 -4.43 -2.55
C THR A 44 4.56 -5.66 -1.64
N GLU A 45 5.50 -5.79 -0.70
CA GLU A 45 5.22 -6.62 0.48
C GLU A 45 4.19 -5.89 1.34
N LYS A 46 2.92 -6.05 0.96
CA LYS A 46 1.74 -5.59 1.66
C LYS A 46 1.88 -6.05 3.11
N ALA A 47 1.98 -5.12 4.06
CA ALA A 47 2.13 -5.46 5.48
C ALA A 47 1.02 -6.46 5.88
N THR A 48 1.42 -7.68 6.25
CA THR A 48 0.50 -8.77 6.61
C THR A 48 0.02 -8.66 8.05
N GLN A 49 0.70 -7.84 8.86
CA GLN A 49 0.47 -7.68 10.28
C GLN A 49 0.58 -6.21 10.68
N TYR A 50 -0.18 -5.82 11.70
CA TYR A 50 -0.13 -4.52 12.34
C TYR A 50 0.14 -4.70 13.84
N ARG A 51 1.10 -3.94 14.38
CA ARG A 51 1.54 -4.04 15.78
C ARG A 51 1.00 -2.86 16.58
N ILE A 52 0.36 -3.14 17.70
CA ILE A 52 -0.16 -2.14 18.64
C ILE A 52 0.49 -2.41 19.99
N THR A 53 1.22 -1.44 20.51
CA THR A 53 1.94 -1.56 21.79
C THR A 53 1.24 -0.78 22.89
N GLY A 54 1.29 -1.32 24.10
CA GLY A 54 0.85 -0.65 25.31
C GLY A 54 -0.66 -0.76 25.59
N HIS A 55 -1.13 0.12 26.48
CA HIS A 55 -2.48 0.06 27.00
C HIS A 55 -3.53 0.48 25.96
N LEU A 56 -4.49 -0.41 25.72
CA LEU A 56 -5.62 -0.18 24.83
C LEU A 56 -6.68 0.70 25.50
N ALA A 57 -7.01 1.83 24.87
CA ALA A 57 -8.09 2.71 25.31
C ALA A 57 -9.44 1.98 25.28
N GLU A 58 -10.34 2.36 26.19
CA GLU A 58 -11.70 1.86 26.21
C GLU A 58 -12.52 2.43 25.04
N GLY A 59 -13.43 1.64 24.47
CA GLY A 59 -14.27 2.05 23.35
C GLY A 59 -13.60 1.83 21.99
N ILE A 60 -13.82 2.76 21.05
CA ILE A 60 -13.32 2.67 19.68
C ILE A 60 -12.01 3.44 19.53
N SER A 61 -11.06 2.89 18.78
CA SER A 61 -9.81 3.55 18.43
C SER A 61 -9.32 3.14 17.04
N PHE A 62 -8.64 4.04 16.34
CA PHE A 62 -8.14 3.80 14.99
C PHE A 62 -6.62 3.70 14.96
N TYR A 63 -6.14 2.63 14.37
CA TYR A 63 -4.72 2.35 14.16
C TYR A 63 -4.48 2.04 12.67
N GLY A 64 -4.44 3.09 11.85
CA GLY A 64 -4.27 2.96 10.40
C GLY A 64 -5.32 2.03 9.75
N PRO A 65 -4.93 0.83 9.25
CA PRO A 65 -5.86 -0.12 8.63
C PRO A 65 -6.74 -0.90 9.63
N VAL A 66 -6.59 -0.67 10.93
CA VAL A 66 -7.27 -1.40 12.01
C VAL A 66 -8.17 -0.47 12.82
N ILE A 67 -9.37 -0.95 13.13
CA ILE A 67 -10.27 -0.38 14.14
C ILE A 67 -10.21 -1.31 15.35
N LEU A 68 -9.92 -0.76 16.52
CA LEU A 68 -10.01 -1.44 17.81
C LEU A 68 -11.36 -1.15 18.44
N GLN A 69 -12.00 -2.17 18.99
CA GLN A 69 -13.10 -2.05 19.92
C GLN A 69 -12.72 -2.75 21.24
N LYS A 70 -12.74 -2.01 22.34
CA LYS A 70 -12.51 -2.54 23.68
C LYS A 70 -13.71 -2.28 24.58
N ASN A 71 -14.20 -3.35 25.21
CA ASN A 71 -15.23 -3.34 26.24
C ASN A 71 -14.79 -4.20 27.43
N GLY A 72 -14.18 -3.57 28.43
CA GLY A 72 -13.56 -4.23 29.58
C GLY A 72 -12.44 -5.19 29.14
N SER A 73 -12.65 -6.49 29.36
CA SER A 73 -11.71 -7.54 28.94
C SER A 73 -11.96 -8.04 27.50
N HIS A 74 -13.04 -7.61 26.85
CA HIS A 74 -13.37 -8.02 25.49
C HIS A 74 -12.71 -7.08 24.49
N ILE A 75 -11.89 -7.62 23.61
CA ILE A 75 -11.13 -6.87 22.61
C ILE A 75 -11.43 -7.48 21.24
N ARG A 76 -11.83 -6.64 20.30
CA ARG A 76 -12.06 -7.00 18.90
C ARG A 76 -11.30 -6.04 18.00
N PHE A 77 -10.85 -6.55 16.86
CA PHE A 77 -10.19 -5.76 15.83
C PHE A 77 -10.94 -5.92 14.52
N PHE A 78 -11.17 -4.82 13.81
CA PHE A 78 -11.80 -4.83 12.50
C PHE A 78 -10.91 -4.14 11.46
N SER A 79 -11.09 -4.50 10.20
CA SER A 79 -10.49 -3.71 9.12
C SER A 79 -11.18 -2.35 9.03
N SER A 80 -10.41 -1.26 8.94
CA SER A 80 -10.94 0.08 8.65
C SER A 80 -11.34 0.28 7.18
N SER A 81 -11.23 -0.78 6.36
CA SER A 81 -11.60 -0.78 4.95
C SER A 81 -13.10 -1.07 4.79
N CYS A 82 -13.84 -0.12 4.21
CA CYS A 82 -15.26 -0.26 3.95
C CYS A 82 -15.53 -1.45 3.01
N THR A 83 -16.47 -2.32 3.38
CA THR A 83 -16.84 -3.50 2.60
C THR A 83 -17.56 -3.22 1.28
N HIS A 84 -17.85 -1.96 0.97
CA HIS A 84 -18.33 -1.54 -0.34
C HIS A 84 -17.17 -1.51 -1.36
N LEU A 85 -16.28 -0.52 -1.26
CA LEU A 85 -15.20 -0.27 -2.23
C LEU A 85 -13.84 0.01 -1.57
N GLY A 86 -13.70 -0.28 -0.28
CA GLY A 86 -12.43 -0.23 0.44
C GLY A 86 -11.98 1.16 0.93
N CYS A 87 -12.86 2.16 0.88
CA CYS A 87 -12.57 3.46 1.50
C CYS A 87 -12.31 3.31 3.01
N GLN A 88 -11.43 4.15 3.54
CA GLN A 88 -11.16 4.17 4.97
C GLN A 88 -12.36 4.73 5.74
N ILE A 89 -12.78 4.00 6.76
CA ILE A 89 -13.86 4.33 7.67
C ILE A 89 -13.38 5.34 8.70
N THR A 90 -14.28 6.24 9.11
CA THR A 90 -14.10 7.17 10.23
C THR A 90 -15.14 6.90 11.30
N GLU A 91 -14.96 7.45 12.49
CA GLU A 91 -15.99 7.43 13.54
C GLU A 91 -16.75 8.74 13.59
N GLU A 92 -18.04 8.65 13.91
CA GLU A 92 -18.91 9.78 14.14
C GLU A 92 -19.51 9.71 15.56
N ASN A 93 -19.31 10.78 16.34
CA ASN A 93 -19.91 11.00 17.67
C ASN A 93 -19.73 9.83 18.66
N ASN A 94 -18.64 9.07 18.57
CA ASN A 94 -18.35 7.90 19.41
C ASN A 94 -19.45 6.83 19.42
N ARG A 95 -20.25 6.75 18.35
CA ARG A 95 -21.43 5.86 18.27
C ARG A 95 -21.51 5.05 17.00
N LYS A 96 -20.91 5.53 15.91
CA LYS A 96 -21.05 4.92 14.59
C LYS A 96 -19.73 4.97 13.83
N LEU A 97 -19.55 3.97 13.00
CA LEU A 97 -18.48 3.90 12.02
C LEU A 97 -19.06 4.30 10.66
N VAL A 98 -18.52 5.34 10.03
CA VAL A 98 -19.08 5.95 8.81
C VAL A 98 -18.04 5.93 7.70
N CYS A 99 -18.46 5.50 6.51
CA CYS A 99 -17.66 5.59 5.30
C CYS A 99 -17.93 6.93 4.59
N PRO A 100 -16.95 7.85 4.51
CA PRO A 100 -17.16 9.20 3.96
C PRO A 100 -17.38 9.21 2.45
N CYS A 101 -17.06 8.12 1.74
CA CYS A 101 -17.18 8.07 0.28
C CYS A 101 -18.63 8.03 -0.21
N HIS A 102 -19.47 7.18 0.41
CA HIS A 102 -20.86 6.95 -0.04
C HIS A 102 -21.84 6.81 1.12
N GLY A 103 -21.41 7.08 2.36
CA GLY A 103 -22.28 7.14 3.53
C GLY A 103 -22.74 5.79 4.08
N SER A 104 -21.99 4.70 3.83
CA SER A 104 -22.24 3.44 4.54
C SER A 104 -21.99 3.63 6.03
N GLU A 105 -22.90 3.13 6.86
CA GLU A 105 -22.80 3.21 8.32
C GLU A 105 -22.70 1.79 8.90
N PHE A 106 -21.82 1.61 9.88
CA PHE A 106 -21.63 0.38 10.63
C PHE A 106 -21.73 0.67 12.13
N SER A 107 -22.15 -0.32 12.91
CA SER A 107 -22.12 -0.26 14.37
C SER A 107 -20.67 -0.34 14.86
N THR A 108 -20.47 -0.01 16.14
CA THR A 108 -19.18 -0.19 16.82
C THR A 108 -18.72 -1.65 16.87
N ASP A 109 -19.64 -2.60 16.72
CA ASP A 109 -19.38 -4.05 16.63
C ASP A 109 -19.09 -4.52 15.19
N GLY A 110 -19.06 -3.59 14.23
CA GLY A 110 -18.79 -3.86 12.81
C GLY A 110 -20.01 -4.25 11.98
N GLU A 111 -21.20 -4.33 12.57
CA GLU A 111 -22.42 -4.71 11.85
C GLU A 111 -22.89 -3.62 10.89
N ILE A 112 -23.44 -4.01 9.74
CA ILE A 112 -23.95 -3.06 8.76
C ILE A 112 -25.24 -2.41 9.28
N LEU A 113 -25.28 -1.08 9.30
CA LEU A 113 -26.47 -0.30 9.66
C LEU A 113 -27.11 0.35 8.43
N LYS A 114 -26.29 0.77 7.46
CA LYS A 114 -26.75 1.48 6.26
C LYS A 114 -25.82 1.22 5.07
N GLY A 115 -26.42 0.91 3.93
CA GLY A 115 -25.72 0.70 2.66
C GLY A 115 -25.07 1.98 2.08
N PRO A 116 -24.33 1.89 0.97
CA PRO A 116 -24.33 0.78 -0.01
C PRO A 116 -23.55 -0.49 0.38
N ALA A 117 -22.73 -0.48 1.42
CA ALA A 117 -22.11 -1.72 1.91
C ALA A 117 -23.17 -2.78 2.25
N GLY A 118 -22.97 -4.01 1.80
CA GLY A 118 -23.91 -5.13 2.01
C GLY A 118 -23.40 -6.20 2.97
N LYS A 119 -22.24 -5.98 3.60
CA LYS A 119 -21.59 -6.93 4.51
C LYS A 119 -21.04 -6.20 5.74
N PRO A 120 -21.02 -6.83 6.93
CA PRO A 120 -20.37 -6.27 8.11
C PRO A 120 -18.87 -6.10 7.87
N LEU A 121 -18.21 -5.29 8.71
CA LEU A 121 -16.77 -5.14 8.70
C LEU A 121 -16.08 -6.47 8.96
N ARG A 122 -14.94 -6.67 8.29
CA ARG A 122 -14.14 -7.86 8.48
C ARG A 122 -13.44 -7.79 9.83
N GLU A 123 -13.79 -8.70 10.72
CA GLU A 123 -13.05 -8.94 11.96
C GLU A 123 -11.68 -9.55 11.65
N LEU A 124 -10.67 -9.07 12.36
CA LEU A 124 -9.27 -9.43 12.19
C LEU A 124 -8.83 -10.29 13.36
N THR A 125 -8.06 -11.35 13.06
CA THR A 125 -7.45 -12.17 14.10
C THR A 125 -6.23 -11.46 14.67
N PHE A 126 -5.91 -11.76 15.93
CA PHE A 126 -4.73 -11.18 16.58
C PHE A 126 -4.07 -12.18 17.53
N SER A 127 -2.80 -11.92 17.83
CA SER A 127 -2.02 -12.61 18.86
C SER A 127 -1.54 -11.57 19.88
N TYR A 128 -1.51 -11.92 21.16
CA TYR A 128 -0.99 -11.04 22.23
C TYR A 128 0.34 -11.56 22.76
N HIS A 129 1.35 -10.69 22.76
CA HIS A 129 2.72 -10.99 23.16
C HIS A 129 3.02 -10.37 24.54
N ARG A 130 2.77 -11.13 25.61
CA ARG A 130 2.80 -10.64 27.00
C ARG A 130 4.12 -10.01 27.41
N GLU A 131 5.26 -10.56 26.99
CA GLU A 131 6.60 -10.04 27.36
C GLU A 131 6.85 -8.62 26.88
N LYS A 132 6.21 -8.22 25.78
CA LYS A 132 6.39 -6.93 25.13
C LYS A 132 5.18 -6.02 25.25
N ASP A 133 4.12 -6.48 25.91
CA ASP A 133 2.82 -5.81 25.97
C ASP A 133 2.34 -5.33 24.58
N GLU A 134 2.34 -6.27 23.62
CA GLU A 134 2.09 -5.99 22.21
C GLU A 134 0.99 -6.88 21.63
N TYR A 135 0.07 -6.27 20.87
CA TYR A 135 -0.93 -6.96 20.05
C TYR A 135 -0.46 -7.01 18.60
N ILE A 136 -0.43 -8.21 18.03
CA ILE A 136 -0.11 -8.46 16.62
C ILE A 136 -1.41 -8.78 15.91
N VAL A 137 -1.93 -7.83 15.13
CA VAL A 137 -3.18 -7.98 14.37
C VAL A 137 -2.86 -8.43 12.95
N HIS A 138 -3.50 -9.48 12.46
CA HIS A 138 -3.28 -10.04 11.13
C HIS A 138 -4.22 -9.38 10.11
N LEU A 139 -3.65 -8.69 9.11
CA LEU A 139 -4.41 -7.89 8.12
C LEU A 139 -4.87 -8.70 6.91
N SER A 140 -4.16 -9.77 6.60
CA SER A 140 -4.46 -10.73 5.53
C SER A 140 -5.01 -12.00 6.17
N SER A 141 -6.24 -12.33 5.81
CA SER A 141 -6.89 -13.62 6.07
C SER A 141 -6.56 -14.59 4.94
#